data_AF-A0A174A247-F1
#
_entry.id   AF-A0A174A247-F1
#
_cell.length_a   1.000
_cell.length_b   1.000
_cell.length_c   1.000
_cell.angle_alpha   90.00
_cell.angle_beta   90.00
_cell.angle_gamma   90.00
#
_symmetry.space_group_name_H-M   'P 1'
#
loop_
_entity.id
_entity.type
_entity.pdbx_description
1 polymer ?
#
loop_
_entity_poly.entity_id
_entity_poly.type
_entity_poly.pdbx_seq_one_letter_code
_entity_poly.pdbx_strand_id
1 'polypeptide(L)'
;MENNVFIICQEKAEVIRMIFDYYLSGASLGKVVDMLSEKRIPSPTGKERWTRAAIDKLLSNTKYIPIVGMEKYMSAQFEKDRRCNIDYDKTGSPRKATRYQSPVS
;
A
#
# COMPACT_ATOMS: atom_id res chain seq x y z
N MET A 1 -31.62 2.30 -18.78
CA MET A 1 -31.01 3.17 -17.74
C MET A 1 -29.83 2.42 -17.15
N GLU A 2 -28.63 2.50 -17.73
CA GLU A 2 -27.48 1.66 -17.31
C GLU A 2 -26.15 2.43 -17.19
N ASN A 3 -26.20 3.75 -17.00
CA ASN A 3 -24.99 4.59 -16.97
C ASN A 3 -24.44 4.89 -15.55
N ASN A 4 -25.14 4.48 -14.48
CA ASN A 4 -24.70 4.82 -13.12
C ASN A 4 -23.65 3.86 -12.55
N VAL A 5 -23.65 2.59 -12.97
CA VAL A 5 -22.70 1.58 -12.46
C VAL A 5 -21.29 1.80 -13.03
N PHE A 6 -21.20 2.27 -14.28
CA PHE A 6 -19.93 2.48 -14.95
C PHE A 6 -19.12 3.65 -14.35
N ILE A 7 -19.79 4.75 -14.00
CA ILE A 7 -19.15 5.95 -13.42
C ILE A 7 -18.56 5.65 -12.03
N ILE A 8 -19.29 4.89 -11.20
CA ILE A 8 -18.84 4.52 -9.85
C ILE A 8 -17.60 3.61 -9.89
N CYS A 9 -17.50 2.76 -10.92
CA CYS A 9 -16.32 1.92 -11.13
C CYS A 9 -15.10 2.74 -11.55
N GLN A 10 -15.29 3.82 -12.32
CA GLN A 10 -14.20 4.66 -12.80
C GLN A 10 -13.56 5.46 -11.67
N GLU A 11 -14.34 6.12 -10.82
CA GLU A 11 -13.81 6.89 -9.68
C GLU A 11 -12.99 5.98 -8.73
N LYS A 12 -13.48 4.77 -8.46
CA LYS A 12 -12.75 3.78 -7.66
C LYS A 12 -11.46 3.33 -8.33
N ALA A 13 -11.48 3.12 -9.64
CA ALA A 13 -10.31 2.75 -10.42
C ALA A 13 -9.23 3.84 -10.40
N GLU A 14 -9.62 5.11 -10.47
CA GLU A 14 -8.71 6.26 -10.39
C GLU A 14 -8.02 6.34 -9.03
N VAL A 15 -8.76 6.15 -7.93
CA VAL A 15 -8.16 6.09 -6.59
C VAL A 15 -7.13 4.98 -6.48
N ILE A 16 -7.44 3.78 -7.00
CA ILE A 16 -6.51 2.64 -6.99
C ILE A 16 -5.26 2.98 -7.80
N ARG A 17 -5.42 3.53 -9.01
CA ARG A 17 -4.28 3.96 -9.85
C ARG A 17 -3.41 4.98 -9.13
N MET A 18 -4.01 5.98 -8.50
CA MET A 18 -3.32 7.00 -7.72
C MET A 18 -2.52 6.38 -6.57
N ILE A 19 -3.08 5.41 -5.84
CA ILE A 19 -2.38 4.73 -4.75
C ILE A 19 -1.11 4.02 -5.25
N PHE A 20 -1.22 3.28 -6.37
CA PHE A 20 -0.06 2.61 -6.97
C PHE A 20 1.00 3.63 -7.42
N ASP A 21 0.59 4.72 -8.06
CA ASP A 21 1.51 5.73 -8.58
C ASP A 21 2.30 6.46 -7.48
N TYR A 22 1.61 6.87 -6.41
CA TYR A 22 2.25 7.46 -5.23
C TYR A 22 3.21 6.48 -4.56
N TYR A 23 2.81 5.21 -4.42
CA TYR A 23 3.65 4.19 -3.80
C TYR A 23 4.94 3.95 -4.60
N LEU A 24 4.82 3.82 -5.92
CA LEU A 24 5.93 3.64 -6.85
C LEU A 24 6.82 4.88 -6.96
N SER A 25 6.28 6.07 -6.71
CA SER A 25 7.04 7.32 -6.64
C SER A 25 7.89 7.46 -5.37
N GLY A 26 7.96 6.43 -4.52
CA GLY A 26 8.75 6.45 -3.29
C GLY A 26 7.96 6.73 -2.01
N ALA A 27 6.65 7.00 -2.10
CA ALA A 27 5.85 7.29 -0.91
C ALA A 27 5.70 6.04 -0.02
N SER A 28 5.94 6.19 1.29
CA SER A 28 5.67 5.13 2.26
C SER A 28 4.17 4.87 2.41
N LEU A 29 3.80 3.69 2.92
CA LEU A 29 2.39 3.37 3.21
C LEU A 29 1.73 4.41 4.12
N GLY A 30 2.49 4.99 5.05
CA GLY A 30 2.02 6.11 5.89
C GLY A 30 1.71 7.35 5.07
N LYS A 31 2.62 7.77 4.19
CA LYS A 31 2.43 8.94 3.32
C LYS A 31 1.25 8.80 2.36
N VAL A 32 1.01 7.59 1.86
CA VAL A 32 -0.18 7.31 1.04
C VAL A 32 -1.45 7.46 1.88
N VAL A 33 -1.47 6.96 3.12
CA VAL A 33 -2.62 7.16 4.04
C VAL A 33 -2.85 8.63 4.35
N ASP A 34 -1.79 9.40 4.64
CA ASP A 34 -1.88 10.84 4.91
C ASP A 34 -2.50 11.57 3.72
N MET A 35 -2.05 11.27 2.49
CA MET A 35 -2.58 11.85 1.25
C MET A 35 -4.06 11.50 1.02
N LEU A 36 -4.45 10.24 1.24
CA LEU A 36 -5.85 9.83 1.12
C LEU A 36 -6.75 10.50 2.16
N SER A 37 -6.23 10.70 3.37
CA SER A 37 -6.91 11.43 4.45
C SER A 37 -7.06 12.91 4.12
N GLU A 38 -6.03 13.55 3.59
CA GLU A 38 -6.05 14.96 3.16
C GLU A 38 -7.07 15.18 2.05
N LYS A 39 -7.13 14.26 1.06
CA LYS A 39 -8.12 14.28 -0.02
C LYS A 39 -9.52 13.84 0.41
N ARG A 40 -9.72 13.46 1.68
CA ARG A 40 -10.98 12.92 2.25
C ARG A 40 -11.59 11.79 1.43
N ILE A 41 -10.76 10.91 0.88
CA ILE A 41 -11.21 9.78 0.06
C ILE A 41 -11.59 8.62 0.99
N PRO A 42 -12.87 8.21 1.05
CA PRO A 42 -13.28 7.10 1.89
C PRO A 42 -12.77 5.76 1.34
N SER A 43 -12.61 4.76 2.22
CA SER A 43 -12.27 3.42 1.77
C SER A 43 -13.41 2.85 0.91
N PRO A 44 -13.11 2.09 -0.16
CA PRO A 44 -14.13 1.44 -0.99
C PRO A 44 -15.02 0.46 -0.21
N THR A 45 -14.61 0.04 0.98
CA THR A 45 -15.38 -0.81 1.90
C THR A 45 -16.22 -0.02 2.90
N GLY A 46 -16.32 1.31 2.77
CA GLY A 46 -17.09 2.16 3.70
C GLY A 46 -16.42 2.39 5.06
N LYS A 47 -15.16 1.99 5.22
CA LYS A 47 -14.38 2.32 6.42
C LYS A 47 -13.92 3.78 6.36
N GLU A 48 -14.12 4.49 7.46
CA GLU A 48 -13.86 5.93 7.59
C GLU A 48 -12.39 6.31 7.35
N ARG A 49 -11.45 5.38 7.62
CA ARG A 49 -10.02 5.66 7.53
C ARG A 49 -9.25 4.57 6.80
N TRP A 50 -8.38 5.00 5.90
CA TRP A 50 -7.35 4.14 5.33
C TRP A 50 -6.31 3.85 6.40
N THR A 51 -5.96 2.58 6.57
CA THR A 51 -4.86 2.15 7.44
C THR A 51 -3.70 1.67 6.58
N ARG A 52 -2.48 1.67 7.12
CA ARG A 52 -1.31 1.13 6.41
C ARG A 52 -1.55 -0.31 5.96
N ALA A 53 -2.19 -1.13 6.80
CA ALA A 53 -2.56 -2.50 6.46
C ALA A 53 -3.60 -2.58 5.34
N ALA A 54 -4.52 -1.62 5.24
CA ALA A 54 -5.47 -1.57 4.13
C ALA A 54 -4.78 -1.25 2.80
N ILE A 55 -3.84 -0.29 2.80
CA ILE A 55 -3.04 0.02 1.61
C ILE A 55 -2.14 -1.14 1.22
N ASP A 56 -1.49 -1.77 2.20
CA ASP A 56 -0.64 -2.95 1.96
C ASP A 56 -1.42 -4.08 1.28
N LYS A 57 -2.59 -4.42 1.83
CA LYS A 57 -3.50 -5.41 1.26
C LYS A 57 -4.01 -5.02 -0.13
N LEU A 58 -4.23 -3.73 -0.38
CA LEU A 58 -4.65 -3.23 -1.69
C LEU A 58 -3.55 -3.42 -2.73
N LEU A 59 -2.29 -3.07 -2.40
CA LEU A 59 -1.15 -3.20 -3.31
C LEU A 59 -0.84 -4.65 -3.69
N SER A 60 -1.12 -5.62 -2.82
CA SER A 60 -0.96 -7.06 -3.12
C SER A 60 -2.23 -7.74 -3.61
N ASN A 61 -3.30 -6.99 -3.90
CA ASN A 61 -4.54 -7.58 -4.38
C ASN A 61 -4.54 -7.73 -5.91
N THR A 62 -4.48 -8.97 -6.38
CA THR A 62 -4.47 -9.30 -7.81
C THR A 62 -5.72 -8.85 -8.56
N LYS A 63 -6.85 -8.63 -7.87
CA LYS A 63 -8.09 -8.13 -8.48
C LYS A 63 -7.93 -6.74 -9.13
N TYR A 64 -6.88 -6.01 -8.78
CA TYR A 64 -6.59 -4.69 -9.31
C TYR A 64 -5.62 -4.71 -10.50
N ILE A 65 -5.02 -5.86 -10.84
CA ILE A 65 -4.19 -6.03 -12.04
C ILE A 65 -4.91 -5.55 -13.32
N PRO A 66 -6.19 -5.90 -13.61
CA PRO A 66 -6.86 -5.38 -14.80
C PRO A 66 -7.10 -3.87 -14.78
N ILE A 67 -6.97 -3.20 -13.62
CA ILE A 67 -7.17 -1.75 -13.45
C ILE A 67 -5.86 -0.97 -13.61
N VAL A 68 -4.79 -1.46 -12.98
CA VAL A 68 -3.48 -0.78 -12.93
C VAL A 68 -2.48 -1.30 -13.96
N GLY A 69 -2.72 -2.48 -14.50
CA GLY A 69 -1.82 -3.19 -15.40
C GLY A 69 -0.85 -4.12 -14.66
N MET A 70 -0.40 -5.18 -15.36
CA MET A 70 0.54 -6.16 -14.81
C MET A 70 1.89 -5.54 -14.47
N GLU A 71 2.40 -4.64 -15.32
CA GLU A 71 3.69 -3.96 -15.11
C GLU A 71 3.71 -3.18 -13.79
N LYS A 72 2.75 -2.27 -13.58
CA LYS A 72 2.65 -1.49 -12.33
C LYS A 72 2.46 -2.38 -11.10
N TYR A 73 1.68 -3.45 -11.23
CA TYR A 73 1.48 -4.40 -10.15
C TYR A 73 2.80 -5.09 -9.75
N MET A 74 3.56 -5.58 -10.74
CA MET A 74 4.85 -6.22 -10.51
C MET A 74 5.86 -5.23 -9.93
N SER A 75 5.96 -4.01 -10.48
CA SER A 75 6.82 -2.95 -9.91
C SER A 75 6.49 -2.68 -8.44
N ALA A 76 5.20 -2.68 -8.08
CA ALA A 76 4.80 -2.48 -6.68
C ALA A 76 5.22 -3.66 -5.80
N GLN A 77 5.16 -4.90 -6.30
CA GLN A 77 5.65 -6.06 -5.55
C GLN A 77 7.18 -6.01 -5.37
N PHE A 78 7.94 -5.64 -6.41
CA PHE A 78 9.40 -5.45 -6.30
C PHE A 78 9.77 -4.36 -5.30
N GLU A 79 9.08 -3.22 -5.33
CA GLU A 79 9.32 -2.14 -4.37
C GLU A 79 8.91 -2.55 -2.95
N LYS A 80 7.84 -3.34 -2.78
CA LYS A 80 7.47 -3.92 -1.47
C LYS A 80 8.55 -4.84 -0.94
N ASP A 81 9.04 -5.77 -1.75
CA ASP A 81 10.12 -6.69 -1.39
C ASP A 81 11.39 -5.93 -0.99
N ARG A 82 11.79 -4.97 -1.85
CA ARG A 82 12.93 -4.08 -1.59
C ARG A 82 12.77 -3.33 -0.26
N ARG A 83 11.60 -2.76 0.03
CA ARG A 83 11.36 -2.02 1.28
C ARG A 83 11.20 -2.92 2.50
N CYS A 84 10.70 -4.15 2.34
CA CYS A 84 10.68 -5.15 3.41
C CYS A 84 12.10 -5.60 3.77
N ASN A 85 13.00 -5.59 2.80
CA ASN A 85 14.41 -5.92 3.00
C ASN A 85 15.25 -4.73 3.48
N ILE A 86 14.75 -3.50 3.32
CA ILE A 86 15.39 -2.30 3.86
C ILE A 86 14.71 -1.90 5.18
N ASP A 87 15.19 -2.47 6.28
CA ASP A 87 14.97 -1.94 7.62
C ASP A 87 15.62 -0.55 7.73
N TYR A 88 14.91 0.50 7.31
CA TYR A 88 15.29 1.85 7.69
C TYR A 88 14.99 2.06 9.17
N ASP A 89 15.95 1.68 10.01
CA ASP A 89 16.15 2.29 11.30
C ASP A 89 16.38 3.80 11.05
N LYS A 90 15.46 4.65 11.50
CA LYS A 90 15.60 6.12 11.43
C LYS A 90 16.77 6.67 12.28
N THR A 91 17.63 5.79 12.79
CA THR A 91 18.72 6.05 13.72
C THR A 91 19.96 5.21 13.38
N GLY A 92 20.14 4.79 12.11
CA GLY A 92 21.36 4.11 11.66
C GLY A 92 21.81 2.88 12.47
N SER A 93 20.92 2.26 13.25
CA SER A 93 21.26 1.10 14.07
C SER A 93 20.73 -0.16 13.41
N PRO A 94 21.60 -1.08 12.92
CA PRO A 94 21.14 -2.36 12.40
C PRO A 94 20.40 -3.14 13.50
N ARG A 95 19.46 -4.01 13.10
CA ARG A 95 18.73 -4.90 14.04
C ARG A 95 19.74 -5.56 14.98
N LYS A 96 19.62 -5.34 16.28
CA LYS A 96 20.37 -6.13 17.26
C LYS A 96 19.94 -7.57 17.07
N ALA A 97 20.87 -8.43 16.67
CA ALA A 97 20.71 -9.88 16.77
C ALA A 97 20.69 -10.25 18.26
N THR A 98 19.61 -9.92 18.97
CA THR A 98 19.37 -10.48 20.30
C THR A 98 18.97 -11.93 20.09
N ARG A 99 19.97 -12.78 19.92
CA ARG A 99 19.82 -14.22 20.02
C ARG A 99 19.46 -14.49 21.48
N TYR A 100 18.19 -14.80 21.73
CA TYR A 100 17.74 -15.26 23.05
C TYR A 100 18.61 -16.47 23.44
N GLN A 101 19.42 -16.30 24.49
CA GLN A 101 20.14 -17.39 25.12
C GLN A 101 19.30 -17.81 26.32
N SER A 102 18.64 -18.96 26.24
CA SER A 102 17.99 -19.55 27.39
C SER A 102 19.03 -19.79 28.49
N PRO A 103 18.75 -19.47 29.76
CA PRO A 103 19.64 -19.84 30.86
C PRO A 103 19.79 -21.36 30.87
N VAL A 104 21.04 -21.84 30.84
CA VAL A 104 21.34 -23.25 31.13
C VAL A 104 21.00 -23.47 32.60
N SER A 105 20.12 -24.44 32.87
CA SER A 105 19.75 -24.87 34.22
C SER A 105 20.87 -25.62 34.92
#